data_AF-A0A6H5G318-F1
#
_entry.id   AF-A0A6H5G318-F1
#
_cell.length_a   1.000
_cell.length_b   1.000
_cell.length_c   1.000
_cell.angle_alpha   90.00
_cell.angle_beta   90.00
_cell.angle_gamma   90.00
#
_symmetry.space_group_name_H-M   'P 1'
#
loop_
_entity.id
_entity.type
_entity.pdbx_description
1 polymer ?
#
loop_
_entity_poly.entity_id
_entity_poly.type
_entity_poly.pdbx_seq_one_letter_code
_entity_poly.pdbx_strand_id
1 'polypeptide(L)'
;MCFIVDEVSAKPVDCKVEDGRGGVQSLTDENGCTTDAQLLPAFQAVGPGHWATAFPAFSFPDSQLVHYKCTLMICSGHCPE
;
A
#
# COMPACT_ATOMS: atom_id res chain seq x y z
N MET A 1 -24.24 -10.93 -3.36
CA MET A 1 -23.71 -11.24 -4.70
C MET A 1 -22.48 -10.38 -4.90
N CYS A 2 -21.27 -10.92 -4.73
CA CYS A 2 -20.05 -10.19 -5.11
C CYS A 2 -19.83 -10.44 -6.60
N PHE A 3 -19.90 -9.38 -7.40
CA PHE A 3 -19.57 -9.44 -8.82
C PHE A 3 -18.05 -9.46 -8.92
N ILE A 4 -17.47 -10.64 -9.13
CA ILE A 4 -16.13 -10.72 -9.72
C ILE A 4 -16.35 -10.41 -11.20
N VAL A 5 -16.10 -9.15 -11.58
CA VAL A 5 -15.94 -8.78 -12.97
C VAL A 5 -14.53 -9.25 -13.34
N ASP A 6 -14.41 -10.18 -14.30
CA ASP A 6 -13.14 -10.75 -14.75
C ASP A 6 -12.11 -9.71 -15.29
N GLU A 7 -12.45 -8.41 -15.29
CA GLU A 7 -11.62 -7.29 -15.73
C GLU A 7 -11.47 -6.16 -14.68
N VAL A 8 -11.50 -6.46 -13.38
CA VAL A 8 -11.24 -5.44 -12.34
C VAL A 8 -9.94 -5.75 -11.61
N SER A 9 -9.01 -4.80 -11.64
CA SER A 9 -7.76 -4.83 -10.89
C SER A 9 -7.78 -3.76 -9.79
N ALA A 10 -6.84 -3.86 -8.85
CA ALA A 10 -6.66 -2.87 -7.79
C ALA A 10 -5.17 -2.59 -7.61
N LYS A 11 -4.81 -1.34 -7.29
CA LYS A 11 -3.44 -0.91 -6.96
C LYS A 11 -3.42 -0.23 -5.58
N PRO A 12 -2.50 -0.57 -4.67
CA PRO A 12 -2.31 0.15 -3.42
C PRO A 12 -1.82 1.59 -3.66
N VAL A 13 -2.54 2.56 -3.10
CA VAL A 13 -2.22 4.00 -3.12
C VAL A 13 -2.47 4.62 -1.75
N ASP A 14 -1.87 5.78 -1.46
CA ASP A 14 -1.98 6.47 -0.16
C ASP A 14 -1.78 5.53 1.04
N CYS A 15 -0.75 4.70 0.97
CA CYS A 15 -0.37 3.83 2.06
C CYS A 15 0.33 4.64 3.15
N LYS A 16 -0.08 4.43 4.40
CA LYS A 16 0.51 5.04 5.58
C LYS A 16 0.60 4.02 6.72
N VAL A 17 1.50 4.30 7.63
CA VAL A 17 1.64 3.57 8.89
C VAL A 17 1.39 4.51 10.06
N GLU A 18 0.64 4.03 11.04
CA GLU A 18 0.22 4.80 12.22
C GLU A 18 0.62 4.09 13.51
N ASP A 19 0.96 4.85 14.55
CA ASP A 19 1.31 4.32 15.88
C ASP A 19 0.11 4.23 16.85
N GLY A 20 -1.07 4.69 16.43
CA GLY A 20 -2.28 4.78 17.26
C GLY A 20 -2.28 5.90 18.31
N ARG A 21 -1.22 6.71 18.38
CA ARG A 21 -1.03 7.84 19.31
C ARG A 21 -0.86 9.18 18.59
N GLY A 22 -0.94 9.19 17.26
CA GLY A 22 -0.90 10.38 16.42
C GLY A 22 0.34 10.45 15.53
N GLY A 23 1.31 9.56 15.70
CA GLY A 23 2.41 9.37 14.77
C GLY A 23 1.91 8.72 13.49
N VAL A 24 2.18 9.39 12.36
CA VAL A 24 1.81 8.93 11.02
C VAL A 24 3.02 9.08 10.11
N GLN A 25 3.32 8.04 9.34
CA GLN A 25 4.34 8.06 8.30
C GLN A 25 3.71 7.60 6.99
N SER A 26 3.75 8.47 5.97
CA SER A 26 3.34 8.10 4.61
C SER A 26 4.38 7.15 4.02
N LEU A 27 3.90 6.14 3.29
CA LEU A 27 4.70 5.14 2.62
C LEU A 27 4.56 5.25 1.11
N THR A 28 3.35 5.54 0.61
CA THR A 28 3.12 5.89 -0.80
C THR A 28 2.32 7.18 -0.94
N ASP A 29 2.44 7.81 -2.11
CA ASP A 29 1.62 8.96 -2.50
C ASP A 29 0.24 8.52 -3.05
N GLU A 30 -0.55 9.50 -3.51
CA GLU A 30 -1.87 9.29 -4.10
C GLU A 30 -1.87 8.45 -5.40
N ASN A 31 -0.71 8.32 -6.06
CA ASN A 31 -0.53 7.52 -7.28
C ASN A 31 0.05 6.12 -6.99
N GLY A 32 0.40 5.84 -5.73
CA GLY A 32 1.01 4.57 -5.31
C GLY A 32 2.53 4.55 -5.43
N CYS A 33 3.17 5.68 -5.70
CA CYS A 33 4.63 5.77 -5.73
C CYS A 33 5.17 5.82 -4.29
N THR A 34 6.18 5.01 -4.02
CA THR A 34 6.87 5.01 -2.74
C THR A 34 7.47 6.38 -2.41
N THR A 35 7.21 6.86 -1.21
CA THR A 35 7.78 8.13 -0.68
C THR A 35 9.14 7.92 -0.02
N ASP A 36 9.37 6.74 0.58
CA ASP A 36 10.65 6.34 1.17
C ASP A 36 10.95 4.86 0.86
N ALA A 37 11.92 4.64 -0.05
CA ALA A 37 12.31 3.31 -0.49
C ALA A 37 13.10 2.50 0.55
N GLN A 38 13.63 3.14 1.60
CA GLN A 38 14.28 2.42 2.69
C GLN A 38 13.25 1.79 3.63
N LEU A 39 12.09 2.45 3.80
CA LEU A 39 11.00 1.94 4.63
C LEU A 39 10.10 0.97 3.87
N LEU A 40 9.73 1.30 2.63
CA LEU A 40 8.83 0.50 1.81
C LEU A 40 9.26 0.53 0.35
N PRO A 41 9.94 -0.51 -0.17
CA PRO A 41 10.24 -0.59 -1.60
C PRO A 41 8.98 -0.52 -2.46
N ALA A 42 9.13 -0.10 -3.72
CA ALA A 42 8.02 0.00 -4.67
C ALA A 42 7.25 -1.32 -4.78
N PHE A 43 5.93 -1.22 -4.81
CA PHE A 43 5.06 -2.37 -5.05
C PHE A 43 5.32 -2.95 -6.45
N GLN A 44 5.32 -4.27 -6.53
CA GLN A 44 5.43 -5.02 -7.77
C GLN A 44 4.12 -5.74 -8.05
N ALA A 45 3.64 -5.67 -9.29
CA ALA A 45 2.51 -6.48 -9.74
C ALA A 45 2.97 -7.95 -9.85
N VAL A 46 2.44 -8.81 -8.98
CA VAL A 46 2.73 -10.26 -8.98
C VAL A 46 1.62 -11.07 -9.67
N GLY A 47 0.55 -10.39 -10.10
CA GLY A 47 -0.54 -10.94 -10.88
C GLY A 47 -1.65 -9.90 -11.09
N PRO A 48 -2.70 -10.23 -11.86
CA PRO A 48 -3.85 -9.33 -12.03
C PRO A 48 -4.46 -8.96 -10.67
N GLY A 49 -4.50 -7.66 -10.34
CA GLY A 49 -5.00 -7.17 -9.07
C GLY A 49 -4.17 -7.52 -7.84
N HIS A 50 -2.99 -8.15 -8.01
CA HIS A 50 -2.12 -8.55 -6.91
C HIS A 50 -0.82 -7.76 -6.93
N TRP A 51 -0.61 -7.00 -5.86
CA TRP A 51 0.60 -6.22 -5.65
C TRP A 51 1.30 -6.67 -4.38
N ALA A 52 2.62 -6.77 -4.43
CA ALA A 52 3.42 -7.17 -3.29
C ALA A 52 4.67 -6.30 -3.17
N THR A 53 5.10 -6.09 -1.94
CA THR A 53 6.40 -5.53 -1.59
C THR A 53 6.88 -6.21 -0.31
N ALA A 54 8.19 -6.27 -0.13
CA ALA A 54 8.83 -6.85 1.05
C ALA A 54 9.80 -5.84 1.63
N PHE A 55 9.76 -5.68 2.94
CA PHE A 55 10.53 -4.68 3.67
C PHE A 55 10.92 -5.21 5.06
N PRO A 56 12.06 -4.76 5.63
CA PRO A 56 12.39 -5.06 7.00
C PRO A 56 11.37 -4.44 7.94
N ALA A 57 11.02 -5.14 9.02
CA ALA A 57 10.10 -4.59 10.02
C ALA A 57 10.69 -3.33 10.66
N PHE A 58 9.85 -2.29 10.79
CA PHE A 58 10.21 -1.01 11.41
C PHE A 58 9.08 -0.53 12.34
N SER A 59 9.41 0.38 13.26
CA SER A 59 8.46 0.93 14.23
C SER A 59 8.78 2.40 14.55
N PHE A 60 7.84 3.05 15.24
CA PHE A 60 8.08 4.36 15.83
C PHE A 60 8.91 4.21 17.12
N PRO A 61 9.68 5.23 17.55
CA PRO A 61 10.49 5.15 18.78
C PRO A 61 9.67 4.86 20.04
N ASP A 62 8.45 5.41 20.13
CA ASP A 62 7.60 5.35 21.33
C ASP A 62 6.51 4.26 21.28
N SER A 63 6.44 3.49 20.18
CA SER A 63 5.42 2.45 19.99
C SER A 63 6.01 1.14 19.47
N GLN A 64 5.57 0.03 20.07
CA GLN A 64 5.88 -1.33 19.62
C GLN A 64 4.82 -1.88 18.66
N LEU A 65 3.76 -1.12 18.41
CA LEU A 65 2.65 -1.50 17.54
C LEU A 65 2.50 -0.49 16.42
N VAL A 66 2.35 -0.99 15.19
CA VAL A 66 2.13 -0.19 13.99
C VAL A 66 0.92 -0.71 13.21
N HIS A 67 0.14 0.23 12.68
CA HIS A 67 -1.04 -0.06 11.87
C HIS A 67 -0.80 0.38 10.43
N TYR A 68 -0.76 -0.57 9.51
CA TYR A 68 -0.69 -0.27 8.08
C TYR A 68 -2.09 -0.01 7.54
N LYS A 69 -2.25 1.10 6.82
CA LYS A 69 -3.49 1.46 6.14
C LYS A 69 -3.15 1.86 4.71
N CYS A 70 -3.88 1.30 3.75
CA CYS A 70 -3.73 1.62 2.33
C CYS A 70 -5.10 1.86 1.72
N THR A 71 -5.16 2.80 0.78
CA THR A 71 -6.29 2.94 -0.13
C THR A 71 -6.05 2.04 -1.34
N LEU A 72 -7.12 1.46 -1.88
CA LEU A 72 -7.04 0.70 -3.14
C LEU A 72 -7.67 1.53 -4.25
N MET A 73 -6.88 1.86 -5.27
CA MET A 73 -7.39 2.40 -6.52
C MET A 73 -7.92 1.25 -7.35
N ILE A 74 -9.22 1.26 -7.65
CA ILE A 74 -9.87 0.25 -8.48
C ILE A 74 -9.74 0.66 -9.95
N CYS A 75 -9.33 -0.29 -10.79
CA CYS A 75 -9.06 -0.07 -12.21
C CYS A 75 -9.91 -1.03 -13.05
N SER A 76 -10.36 -0.56 -14.22
CA SER A 76 -10.92 -1.43 -15.26
C SER A 76 -9.76 -1.94 -16.11
N GLY A 77 -9.50 -3.24 -16.09
CA GLY A 77 -8.34 -3.87 -16.70
C GLY A 77 -7.09 -3.73 -15.83
N HIS A 78 -5.98 -3.25 -16.42
CA HIS A 78 -4.71 -3.07 -15.72
C HIS A 78 -4.62 -1.68 -15.07
N CYS A 79 -4.04 -1.62 -13.86
CA CYS A 79 -3.78 -0.34 -13.21
C CYS A 79 -2.55 0.34 -13.80
N PRO A 80 -2.50 1.69 -13.82
CA PRO A 80 -1.34 2.43 -14.27
C PRO A 80 -0.15 2.18 -13.33
N GLU A 81 1.04 2.03 -13.90
CA GLU A 81 2.31 1.97 -13.15
C GLU A 81 2.66 3.32 -12.54
#